data_AF-A0AAI8H7C5-F1
#
_entry.id   AF-A0AAI8H7C5-F1
#
_cell.length_a   1.000
_cell.length_b   1.000
_cell.length_c   1.000
_cell.angle_alpha   90.00
_cell.angle_beta   90.00
_cell.angle_gamma   90.00
#
_symmetry.space_group_name_H-M   'P 1'
#
loop_
_entity.id
_entity.type
_entity.pdbx_description
1 polymer ?
#
loop_
_entity_poly.entity_id
_entity_poly.type
_entity_poly.pdbx_seq_one_letter_code
_entity_poly.pdbx_strand_id
1 'polypeptide(L)'
;MKTLGELGLYQRRRRFAIGGVIVLLVIALIFVRSQSTGSLHEYIEAFGISLIVAAIIGRMWCTLYIGGRKSAEIVQSGPYSVTRNPLYVFSSIGAVGIGAQTGSLIVAAAFGVLCYLAFSIVIRTEEKFLKQNFGRPYEAYCAKVPRFFPKFSLFHDDKELIVRPDRIYRTFTDGLVFFVAYPFFEFVEYLQNSHILPVLLRLY
;
A
#
# COMPACT_ATOMS: atom_id res chain seq x y z
N MET A 1 26.38 -15.95 -7.13
CA MET A 1 26.05 -14.99 -6.06
C MET A 1 25.84 -13.63 -6.70
N LYS A 2 24.66 -13.01 -6.58
CA LYS A 2 24.45 -11.64 -7.08
C LYS A 2 25.14 -10.67 -6.13
N THR A 3 26.00 -9.80 -6.64
CA THR A 3 26.74 -8.84 -5.82
C THR A 3 25.77 -7.81 -5.23
N LEU A 4 26.09 -7.27 -4.04
CA LEU A 4 25.25 -6.27 -3.33
C LEU A 4 24.86 -5.07 -4.24
N GLY A 5 25.69 -4.74 -5.24
CA GLY A 5 25.40 -3.71 -6.25
C GLY A 5 24.27 -4.07 -7.24
N GLU A 6 24.18 -5.33 -7.67
CA GLU A 6 23.09 -5.79 -8.57
C GLU A 6 21.73 -5.77 -7.87
N LEU A 7 21.70 -6.08 -6.58
CA LEU A 7 20.49 -6.01 -5.75
C LEU A 7 20.01 -4.56 -5.59
N GLY A 8 20.92 -3.60 -5.41
CA GLY A 8 20.59 -2.18 -5.33
C GLY A 8 20.02 -1.64 -6.65
N LEU A 9 20.62 -2.01 -7.80
CA LEU A 9 20.12 -1.63 -9.12
C LEU A 9 18.76 -2.26 -9.43
N TYR A 10 18.54 -3.51 -9.04
CA TYR A 10 17.25 -4.17 -9.18
C TYR A 10 16.17 -3.50 -8.32
N GLN A 11 16.47 -3.19 -7.05
CA GLN A 11 15.55 -2.47 -6.18
C GLN A 11 15.23 -1.06 -6.71
N ARG A 12 16.22 -0.36 -7.26
CA ARG A 12 16.04 0.97 -7.86
C ARG A 12 15.19 0.91 -9.14
N ARG A 13 15.49 0.02 -10.09
CA ARG A 13 14.68 -0.19 -11.30
C ARG A 13 13.25 -0.60 -10.98
N ARG A 14 13.06 -1.47 -9.98
CA ARG A 14 11.73 -1.88 -9.50
C ARG A 14 10.94 -0.71 -8.93
N ARG A 15 11.56 0.15 -8.13
CA ARG A 15 10.92 1.38 -7.62
C ARG A 15 10.52 2.32 -8.74
N PHE A 16 11.37 2.51 -9.75
CA PHE A 16 11.03 3.30 -10.92
C PHE A 16 9.90 2.69 -11.76
N ALA A 17 9.89 1.37 -11.96
CA ALA A 17 8.82 0.70 -12.69
C ALA A 17 7.48 0.82 -11.95
N ILE A 18 7.46 0.61 -10.63
CA ILE A 18 6.26 0.80 -9.80
C ILE A 18 5.80 2.25 -9.83
N GLY A 19 6.74 3.21 -9.69
CA GLY A 19 6.45 4.63 -9.82
C GLY A 19 5.86 4.99 -11.18
N GLY A 20 6.40 4.45 -12.26
CA GLY A 20 5.90 4.66 -13.63
C GLY A 20 4.47 4.11 -13.82
N VAL A 21 4.18 2.92 -13.30
CA VAL A 21 2.82 2.34 -13.33
C VAL A 21 1.85 3.22 -12.54
N ILE A 22 2.24 3.70 -11.37
CA ILE A 22 1.40 4.62 -10.56
C ILE A 22 1.12 5.92 -11.33
N VAL A 23 2.14 6.51 -11.96
CA VAL A 23 1.97 7.74 -12.76
C VAL A 23 1.01 7.49 -13.93
N LEU A 24 1.18 6.38 -14.66
CA LEU A 24 0.28 6.03 -15.76
C LEU A 24 -1.17 5.82 -15.29
N LEU A 25 -1.37 5.20 -14.12
CA LEU A 25 -2.70 5.04 -13.54
C LEU A 25 -3.32 6.38 -13.15
N VAL A 26 -2.54 7.29 -12.53
CA VAL A 26 -3.01 8.64 -12.19
C VAL A 26 -3.40 9.40 -13.47
N ILE A 27 -2.60 9.33 -14.53
CA ILE A 27 -2.92 9.96 -15.82
C ILE A 27 -4.21 9.37 -16.39
N ALA A 28 -4.38 8.04 -16.38
CA ALA A 28 -5.60 7.41 -16.87
C ALA A 28 -6.83 7.87 -16.08
N LEU A 29 -6.71 8.01 -14.76
CA LEU A 29 -7.80 8.46 -13.89
C LEU A 29 -8.24 9.89 -14.13
N ILE A 30 -7.34 10.77 -14.59
CA ILE A 30 -7.69 12.16 -14.92
C ILE A 30 -8.83 12.20 -15.96
N PHE A 31 -8.92 11.19 -16.84
CA PHE A 31 -9.95 11.09 -17.88
C PHE A 31 -11.16 10.22 -17.49
N VAL A 32 -11.21 9.72 -16.25
CA VAL A 32 -12.33 8.95 -15.70
C VAL A 32 -13.18 9.88 -14.83
N ARG A 33 -14.51 9.73 -14.90
CA ARG A 33 -15.45 10.42 -14.03
C ARG A 33 -16.36 9.42 -13.31
N SER A 34 -16.73 9.70 -12.07
CA SER A 34 -17.74 8.88 -11.40
C SER A 34 -19.14 9.08 -12.00
N GLN A 35 -19.89 7.98 -12.11
CA GLN A 35 -21.33 7.99 -12.38
C GLN A 35 -22.17 8.16 -11.11
N SER A 36 -21.57 7.97 -9.94
CA SER A 36 -22.22 8.24 -8.66
C SER A 36 -22.43 9.75 -8.50
N THR A 37 -23.67 10.15 -8.21
CA THR A 37 -24.06 11.56 -8.03
C THR A 37 -24.71 11.77 -6.67
N GLY A 38 -24.55 12.97 -6.10
CA GLY A 38 -25.17 13.35 -4.83
C GLY A 38 -24.53 12.64 -3.63
N SER A 39 -25.31 12.32 -2.60
CA SER A 39 -24.79 11.83 -1.32
C SER A 39 -23.99 10.53 -1.41
N LEU A 40 -24.28 9.65 -2.38
CA LEU A 40 -23.52 8.41 -2.55
C LEU A 40 -22.05 8.68 -2.92
N HIS A 41 -21.81 9.70 -3.73
CA HIS A 41 -20.46 10.14 -4.08
C HIS A 41 -19.68 10.58 -2.83
N GLU A 42 -20.27 11.50 -2.05
CA GLU A 42 -19.69 12.01 -0.80
C GLU A 42 -19.41 10.89 0.21
N TYR A 43 -20.32 9.89 0.32
CA TYR A 43 -20.10 8.74 1.20
C TYR A 43 -18.93 7.86 0.75
N ILE A 44 -18.73 7.68 -0.56
CA ILE A 44 -17.61 6.90 -1.10
C ILE A 44 -16.29 7.62 -0.79
N GLU A 45 -16.23 8.94 -0.99
CA GLU A 45 -15.04 9.74 -0.69
C GLU A 45 -14.70 9.73 0.81
N ALA A 46 -15.70 9.97 1.67
CA ALA A 46 -15.54 9.95 3.12
C ALA A 46 -15.10 8.58 3.62
N PHE A 47 -15.67 7.50 3.06
CA PHE A 47 -15.21 6.14 3.34
C PHE A 47 -13.76 5.96 2.88
N GLY A 48 -13.39 6.47 1.71
CA GLY A 48 -12.01 6.46 1.22
C GLY A 48 -11.01 7.15 2.15
N ILE A 49 -11.39 8.30 2.73
CA ILE A 49 -10.58 9.00 3.74
C ILE A 49 -10.36 8.12 4.97
N SER A 50 -11.41 7.44 5.45
CA SER A 50 -11.29 6.51 6.58
C SER A 50 -10.31 5.35 6.29
N LEU A 51 -10.29 4.84 5.05
CA LEU A 51 -9.35 3.81 4.62
C LEU A 51 -7.92 4.34 4.54
N ILE A 52 -7.70 5.58 4.09
CA ILE A 52 -6.39 6.22 4.10
C ILE A 52 -5.87 6.36 5.54
N VAL A 53 -6.71 6.82 6.47
CA VAL A 53 -6.35 6.90 7.90
C VAL A 53 -5.98 5.52 8.46
N ALA A 54 -6.82 4.51 8.22
CA ALA A 54 -6.56 3.14 8.65
C ALA A 54 -5.24 2.59 8.06
N ALA A 55 -4.95 2.91 6.79
CA ALA A 55 -3.71 2.54 6.14
C ALA A 55 -2.48 3.20 6.79
N ILE A 56 -2.55 4.50 7.13
CA ILE A 56 -1.46 5.21 7.79
C ILE A 56 -1.20 4.61 9.16
N ILE A 57 -2.24 4.43 9.98
CA ILE A 57 -2.13 3.83 11.32
C ILE A 57 -1.56 2.41 11.23
N GLY A 58 -2.09 1.58 10.33
CA GLY A 58 -1.60 0.22 10.13
C GLY A 58 -0.15 0.14 9.65
N ARG A 59 0.27 1.07 8.77
CA ARG A 59 1.67 1.17 8.33
C ARG A 59 2.60 1.64 9.46
N MET A 60 2.13 2.56 10.31
CA MET A 60 2.87 2.95 11.51
C MET A 60 3.02 1.75 12.46
N TRP A 61 1.94 0.99 12.70
CA TRP A 61 1.98 -0.23 13.49
C TRP A 61 3.00 -1.23 12.94
N CYS A 62 3.02 -1.48 11.63
CA CYS A 62 4.04 -2.32 11.00
C CYS A 62 5.48 -1.81 11.20
N THR A 63 5.64 -0.48 11.24
CA THR A 63 6.94 0.18 11.37
C THR A 63 7.51 0.07 12.77
N LEU A 64 6.66 -0.02 13.80
CA LEU A 64 7.09 -0.28 15.18
C LEU A 64 7.95 -1.55 15.29
N TYR A 65 7.58 -2.59 14.55
CA TYR A 65 8.27 -3.88 14.62
C TYR A 65 9.46 -3.98 13.66
N ILE A 66 9.34 -3.44 12.45
CA ILE A 66 10.40 -3.60 11.42
C ILE A 66 11.42 -2.45 11.39
N GLY A 67 11.10 -1.28 11.96
CA GLY A 67 11.81 -0.01 11.80
C GLY A 67 13.29 0.00 12.24
N GLY A 68 13.72 -0.95 13.07
CA GLY A 68 15.12 -1.09 13.49
C GLY A 68 15.82 -2.37 13.04
N ARG A 69 15.08 -3.33 12.47
CA ARG A 69 15.50 -4.75 12.40
C ARG A 69 15.47 -5.34 10.99
N LYS A 70 15.07 -4.54 10.00
CA LYS A 70 14.76 -4.92 8.61
C LYS A 70 15.82 -5.73 7.85
N SER A 71 17.05 -5.83 8.37
CA SER A 71 18.16 -6.57 7.72
C SER A 71 18.90 -7.53 8.66
N ALA A 72 18.50 -7.64 9.93
CA ALA A 72 19.23 -8.41 10.95
C ALA A 72 18.47 -9.68 11.39
N GLU A 73 17.14 -9.64 11.42
CA GLU A 73 16.32 -10.75 11.89
C GLU A 73 14.95 -10.82 11.19
N ILE A 74 14.31 -12.00 11.29
CA ILE A 74 12.94 -12.19 10.83
C ILE A 74 11.99 -11.74 11.94
N VAL A 75 11.25 -10.67 11.69
CA VAL A 75 10.18 -10.20 12.58
C VAL A 75 8.94 -11.08 12.38
N GLN A 76 8.46 -11.71 13.45
CA GLN A 76 7.32 -12.64 13.41
C GLN A 76 6.19 -12.27 14.39
N SER A 77 6.37 -11.22 15.19
CA SER A 77 5.42 -10.72 16.19
C SER A 77 4.57 -9.55 15.68
N GLY A 78 3.52 -9.21 16.43
CA GLY A 78 2.61 -8.12 16.13
C GLY A 78 1.92 -8.30 14.78
N PRO A 79 1.90 -7.31 13.88
CA PRO A 79 1.24 -7.44 12.58
C PRO A 79 1.90 -8.49 11.68
N TYR A 80 3.18 -8.85 11.92
CA TYR A 80 3.88 -9.89 11.16
C TYR A 80 3.52 -11.31 11.62
N SER A 81 2.81 -11.47 12.74
CA SER A 81 2.32 -12.76 13.20
C SER A 81 1.09 -13.25 12.42
N VAL A 82 0.26 -12.30 11.95
CA VAL A 82 -1.00 -12.58 11.27
C VAL A 82 -0.86 -12.63 9.75
N THR A 83 0.12 -11.94 9.18
CA THR A 83 0.50 -12.00 7.76
C THR A 83 1.97 -11.69 7.60
N ARG A 84 2.64 -12.26 6.59
CA ARG A 84 4.06 -11.99 6.32
C ARG A 84 4.32 -10.59 5.77
N ASN A 85 3.29 -9.94 5.25
CA ASN A 85 3.40 -8.73 4.45
C ASN A 85 2.38 -7.65 4.87
N PRO A 86 2.23 -7.34 6.17
CA PRO A 86 1.16 -6.47 6.66
C PRO A 86 1.28 -5.05 6.11
N LEU A 87 2.50 -4.55 5.89
CA LEU A 87 2.73 -3.23 5.28
C LEU A 87 2.08 -3.13 3.89
N TYR A 88 2.16 -4.19 3.09
CA TYR A 88 1.56 -4.25 1.75
C TYR A 88 0.04 -4.38 1.80
N VAL A 89 -0.51 -5.05 2.83
CA VAL A 89 -1.96 -5.10 3.10
C VAL A 89 -2.48 -3.70 3.38
N PHE A 90 -1.92 -3.00 4.36
CA PHE A 90 -2.32 -1.62 4.69
C PHE A 90 -2.08 -0.65 3.53
N SER A 91 -1.01 -0.83 2.76
CA SER A 91 -0.78 -0.01 1.56
C SER A 91 -1.85 -0.26 0.49
N SER A 92 -2.38 -1.48 0.38
CA SER A 92 -3.48 -1.80 -0.55
C SER A 92 -4.80 -1.21 -0.07
N ILE A 93 -5.06 -1.21 1.24
CA ILE A 93 -6.19 -0.49 1.84
C ILE A 93 -6.12 1.01 1.52
N GLY A 94 -4.93 1.61 1.66
CA GLY A 94 -4.70 3.01 1.30
C GLY A 94 -4.93 3.28 -0.18
N ALA A 95 -4.54 2.35 -1.07
CA ALA A 95 -4.79 2.48 -2.51
C ALA A 95 -6.29 2.44 -2.84
N VAL A 96 -7.06 1.57 -2.18
CA VAL A 96 -8.53 1.58 -2.31
C VAL A 96 -9.10 2.91 -1.83
N GLY A 97 -8.60 3.45 -0.71
CA GLY A 97 -9.02 4.75 -0.20
C GLY A 97 -8.72 5.91 -1.16
N ILE A 98 -7.56 5.89 -1.82
CA ILE A 98 -7.18 6.85 -2.87
C ILE A 98 -8.10 6.71 -4.08
N GLY A 99 -8.37 5.49 -4.55
CA GLY A 99 -9.28 5.27 -5.68
C GLY A 99 -10.73 5.71 -5.37
N ALA A 100 -11.16 5.57 -4.12
CA ALA A 100 -12.47 6.05 -3.66
C ALA A 100 -12.59 7.59 -3.66
N GLN A 101 -11.48 8.34 -3.69
CA GLN A 101 -11.52 9.81 -3.86
C GLN A 101 -11.94 10.22 -5.28
N THR A 102 -12.15 9.27 -6.19
CA THR A 102 -12.81 9.55 -7.48
C THR A 102 -14.34 9.48 -7.38
N GLY A 103 -14.89 9.13 -6.21
CA GLY A 103 -16.30 8.83 -6.00
C GLY A 103 -16.81 7.58 -6.73
N SER A 104 -15.93 6.72 -7.25
CA SER A 104 -16.27 5.49 -7.97
C SER A 104 -15.81 4.24 -7.20
N LEU A 105 -16.74 3.33 -6.92
CA LEU A 105 -16.46 2.06 -6.26
C LEU A 105 -15.63 1.12 -7.16
N ILE A 106 -15.87 1.15 -8.47
CA ILE A 106 -15.13 0.35 -9.45
C ILE A 106 -13.68 0.82 -9.49
N VAL A 107 -13.42 2.12 -9.50
CA VAL A 107 -12.06 2.67 -9.47
C VAL A 107 -11.36 2.32 -8.16
N ALA A 108 -12.06 2.43 -7.02
CA ALA A 108 -11.54 2.02 -5.72
C ALA A 108 -11.12 0.55 -5.69
N ALA A 109 -11.99 -0.35 -6.18
CA ALA A 109 -11.71 -1.78 -6.27
C ALA A 109 -10.55 -2.09 -7.23
N ALA A 110 -10.53 -1.44 -8.41
CA ALA A 110 -9.46 -1.59 -9.39
C ALA A 110 -8.09 -1.20 -8.80
N PHE A 111 -8.03 -0.10 -8.05
CA PHE A 111 -6.81 0.32 -7.35
C PHE A 111 -6.33 -0.73 -6.35
N GLY A 112 -7.24 -1.29 -5.55
CA GLY A 112 -6.94 -2.40 -4.64
C GLY A 112 -6.37 -3.62 -5.35
N VAL A 113 -6.99 -4.05 -6.45
CA VAL A 113 -6.54 -5.21 -7.25
C VAL A 113 -5.18 -4.94 -7.89
N LEU A 114 -4.99 -3.78 -8.52
CA LEU A 114 -3.73 -3.42 -9.17
C LEU A 114 -2.58 -3.34 -8.15
N CYS A 115 -2.80 -2.74 -6.99
CA CYS A 115 -1.82 -2.73 -5.91
C CYS A 115 -1.52 -4.14 -5.40
N TYR A 116 -2.53 -4.99 -5.23
CA TYR A 116 -2.33 -6.38 -4.84
C TYR A 116 -1.46 -7.16 -5.84
N LEU A 117 -1.72 -7.00 -7.14
CA LEU A 117 -0.93 -7.64 -8.19
C LEU A 117 0.52 -7.13 -8.20
N ALA A 118 0.71 -5.80 -8.15
CA ALA A 118 2.02 -5.18 -8.09
C ALA A 118 2.82 -5.66 -6.86
N PHE A 119 2.20 -5.65 -5.69
CA PHE A 119 2.83 -6.11 -4.45
C PHE A 119 3.10 -7.62 -4.47
N SER A 120 2.24 -8.43 -5.09
CA SER A 120 2.48 -9.87 -5.22
C SER A 120 3.79 -10.18 -5.94
N ILE A 121 4.16 -9.39 -6.94
CA ILE A 121 5.45 -9.52 -7.65
C ILE A 121 6.63 -9.12 -6.74
N VAL A 122 6.47 -8.01 -6.03
CA VAL A 122 7.47 -7.48 -5.08
C VAL A 122 7.73 -8.49 -3.96
N ILE A 123 6.66 -8.96 -3.33
CA ILE A 123 6.67 -9.92 -2.22
C ILE A 123 7.40 -11.19 -2.65
N ARG A 124 7.08 -11.78 -3.81
CA ARG A 124 7.77 -13.00 -4.28
C ARG A 124 9.29 -12.80 -4.41
N THR A 125 9.71 -11.61 -4.83
CA THR A 125 11.14 -11.29 -4.92
C THR A 125 11.78 -11.16 -3.54
N GLU A 126 11.09 -10.49 -2.62
CA GLU A 126 11.56 -10.31 -1.23
C GLU A 126 11.60 -11.64 -0.47
N GLU A 127 10.59 -12.50 -0.63
CA GLU A 127 10.58 -13.85 -0.06
C GLU A 127 11.75 -14.70 -0.60
N LYS A 128 12.08 -14.60 -1.89
CA LYS A 128 13.24 -15.31 -2.46
C LYS A 128 14.55 -14.84 -1.83
N PHE A 129 14.71 -13.54 -1.64
CA PHE A 129 15.88 -12.97 -0.96
C PHE A 129 15.95 -13.39 0.50
N LEU A 130 14.83 -13.35 1.23
CA LEU A 130 14.77 -13.76 2.64
C LEU A 130 15.04 -15.25 2.81
N LYS A 131 14.51 -16.11 1.92
CA LYS A 131 14.85 -17.56 1.90
C LYS A 131 16.35 -17.79 1.71
N GLN A 132 16.99 -17.03 0.81
CA GLN A 132 18.42 -17.16 0.55
C GLN A 132 19.29 -16.74 1.74
N ASN A 133 18.90 -15.69 2.47
CA ASN A 133 19.70 -15.17 3.57
C ASN A 133 19.43 -15.87 4.91
N PHE A 134 18.19 -16.26 5.17
CA PHE A 134 17.79 -16.81 6.47
C PHE A 134 17.48 -18.31 6.45
N GLY A 135 17.35 -18.94 5.27
CA GLY A 135 17.17 -20.38 5.13
C GLY A 135 15.96 -20.96 5.89
N ARG A 136 16.19 -22.07 6.60
CA ARG A 136 15.16 -22.85 7.32
C ARG A 136 14.29 -22.04 8.29
N PRO A 137 14.82 -21.13 9.12
CA PRO A 137 14.00 -20.24 9.95
C PRO A 137 12.89 -19.50 9.19
N TYR A 138 13.20 -19.01 7.99
CA TYR A 138 12.22 -18.29 7.17
C TYR A 138 11.21 -19.23 6.50
N GLU A 139 11.63 -20.44 6.13
CA GLU A 139 10.72 -21.46 5.60
C GLU A 139 9.69 -21.91 6.66
N ALA A 140 10.13 -22.10 7.90
CA ALA A 140 9.26 -22.43 9.02
C ALA A 140 8.22 -21.32 9.29
N TYR A 141 8.63 -20.05 9.18
CA TYR A 141 7.73 -18.91 9.26
C TYR A 141 6.71 -18.89 8.10
N CYS A 142 7.16 -19.13 6.86
CA CYS A 142 6.29 -19.19 5.69
C CYS A 142 5.23 -20.30 5.75
N ALA A 143 5.53 -21.42 6.42
CA ALA A 143 4.59 -22.52 6.59
C ALA A 143 3.45 -22.20 7.56
N LYS A 144 3.68 -21.29 8.53
CA LYS A 144 2.71 -20.95 9.58
C LYS A 144 1.87 -19.71 9.23
N VAL A 145 2.50 -18.69 8.65
CA VAL A 145 1.89 -17.37 8.47
C VAL A 145 1.50 -17.14 7.00
N PRO A 146 0.25 -16.71 6.71
CA PRO A 146 -0.17 -16.48 5.34
C PRO A 146 0.62 -15.35 4.68
N ARG A 147 0.69 -15.37 3.34
CA ARG A 147 1.49 -14.39 2.59
C ARG A 147 0.92 -12.98 2.66
N PHE A 148 -0.39 -12.84 2.46
CA PHE A 148 -1.03 -11.53 2.26
C PHE A 148 -2.26 -11.35 3.14
N PHE A 149 -3.30 -12.17 2.94
CA PHE A 149 -4.54 -12.08 3.73
C PHE A 149 -4.28 -12.44 5.21
N PRO A 150 -4.53 -11.52 6.16
CA PRO A 150 -4.25 -11.74 7.57
C PRO A 150 -5.09 -12.87 8.17
N LYS A 151 -4.46 -13.72 8.99
CA LYS A 151 -5.13 -14.70 9.84
C LYS A 151 -5.00 -14.25 11.30
N PHE A 152 -6.00 -13.50 11.77
CA PHE A 152 -5.98 -12.87 13.11
C PHE A 152 -5.86 -13.87 14.26
N SER A 153 -6.26 -15.12 14.07
CA SER A 153 -6.09 -16.17 15.09
C SER A 153 -4.63 -16.52 15.40
N LEU A 154 -3.67 -16.06 14.60
CA LEU A 154 -2.24 -16.26 14.81
C LEU A 154 -1.58 -15.10 15.60
N PHE A 155 -2.37 -14.10 15.99
CA PHE A 155 -1.85 -12.89 16.61
C PHE A 155 -1.12 -13.22 17.91
N HIS A 156 0.15 -12.82 17.97
CA HIS A 156 0.96 -12.81 19.19
C HIS A 156 1.91 -11.63 19.14
N ASP A 157 2.26 -11.12 20.31
CA ASP A 157 3.02 -9.88 20.45
C ASP A 157 4.16 -10.03 21.45
N ASP A 158 5.18 -9.20 21.30
CA ASP A 158 6.30 -9.11 22.23
C ASP A 158 5.93 -8.20 23.40
N LYS A 159 6.36 -8.53 24.62
CA LYS A 159 6.08 -7.71 25.81
C LYS A 159 6.73 -6.33 25.74
N GLU A 160 7.89 -6.25 25.08
CA GLU A 160 8.69 -5.04 24.98
C GLU A 160 9.18 -4.86 23.55
N LEU A 161 9.13 -3.62 23.05
CA LEU A 161 9.53 -3.28 21.69
C LEU A 161 10.55 -2.14 21.71
N ILE A 162 11.73 -2.41 21.14
CA ILE A 162 12.70 -1.37 20.85
C ILE A 162 12.31 -0.72 19.52
N VAL A 163 11.97 0.56 19.59
CA VAL A 163 11.43 1.33 18.47
C VAL A 163 12.39 2.43 18.06
N ARG A 164 12.46 2.70 16.75
CA ARG A 164 13.20 3.82 16.17
C ARG A 164 12.24 4.96 15.77
N PRO A 165 12.15 6.05 16.54
CA PRO A 165 11.15 7.10 16.32
C PRO A 165 11.24 7.75 14.93
N ASP A 166 12.46 7.94 14.41
CA ASP A 166 12.70 8.52 13.08
C ASP A 166 11.94 7.79 11.98
N ARG A 167 11.83 6.46 12.08
CA ARG A 167 11.13 5.63 11.10
C ARG A 167 9.62 5.76 11.21
N ILE A 168 9.10 5.91 12.42
CA ILE A 168 7.67 6.14 12.65
C ILE A 168 7.28 7.49 12.06
N TYR A 169 8.00 8.56 12.43
CA TYR A 169 7.72 9.90 11.94
C TYR A 169 7.78 9.97 10.43
N ARG A 170 8.80 9.35 9.82
CA ARG A 170 8.89 9.25 8.37
C ARG A 170 7.71 8.51 7.76
N THR A 171 7.27 7.39 8.36
CA THR A 171 6.13 6.63 7.87
C THR A 171 4.83 7.43 7.96
N PHE A 172 4.68 8.20 9.04
CA PHE A 172 3.56 9.11 9.22
C PHE A 172 3.58 10.21 8.15
N THR A 173 4.70 10.93 7.98
CA THR A 173 4.80 12.01 6.97
C THR A 173 4.68 11.49 5.54
N ASP A 174 5.25 10.32 5.23
CA ASP A 174 5.07 9.67 3.92
C ASP A 174 3.59 9.29 3.70
N GLY A 175 2.88 8.93 4.77
CA GLY A 175 1.46 8.64 4.76
C GLY A 175 0.59 9.89 4.55
N LEU A 176 0.97 11.04 5.11
CA LEU A 176 0.22 12.29 4.96
C LEU A 176 0.08 12.73 3.50
N VAL A 177 1.03 12.37 2.63
CA VAL A 177 0.95 12.61 1.18
C VAL A 177 -0.31 12.00 0.57
N PHE A 178 -0.87 10.93 1.15
CA PHE A 178 -2.08 10.31 0.63
C PHE A 178 -3.31 11.23 0.75
N PHE A 179 -3.33 12.16 1.70
CA PHE A 179 -4.40 13.15 1.79
C PHE A 179 -4.39 14.16 0.64
N VAL A 180 -3.28 14.30 -0.10
CA VAL A 180 -3.24 15.11 -1.33
C VAL A 180 -4.15 14.53 -2.41
N ALA A 181 -4.50 13.24 -2.33
CA ALA A 181 -5.44 12.62 -3.28
C ALA A 181 -6.78 13.37 -3.32
N TYR A 182 -7.35 13.72 -2.17
CA TYR A 182 -8.65 14.40 -2.10
C TYR A 182 -8.67 15.75 -2.85
N PRO A 183 -7.84 16.76 -2.51
CA PRO A 183 -7.84 18.03 -3.23
C PRO A 183 -7.38 17.87 -4.68
N PHE A 184 -6.58 16.85 -5.00
CA PHE A 184 -6.20 16.55 -6.37
C PHE A 184 -7.40 16.08 -7.20
N PHE A 185 -8.20 15.13 -6.71
CA PHE A 185 -9.37 14.63 -7.45
C PHE A 185 -10.48 15.68 -7.54
N GLU A 186 -10.73 16.44 -6.47
CA GLU A 186 -11.62 17.61 -6.51
C GLU A 186 -11.19 18.62 -7.58
N PHE A 187 -9.89 18.89 -7.70
CA PHE A 187 -9.37 19.76 -8.76
C PHE A 187 -9.57 19.16 -10.16
N VAL A 188 -9.36 17.86 -10.34
CA VAL A 188 -9.66 17.16 -11.60
C VAL A 188 -11.14 17.28 -11.95
N GLU A 189 -12.04 17.06 -11.00
CA GLU A 189 -13.47 17.20 -11.21
C GLU A 189 -13.88 18.63 -11.57
N TYR A 190 -13.29 19.62 -10.91
CA TYR A 190 -13.49 21.03 -11.25
C TYR A 190 -13.10 21.33 -12.70
N LEU A 191 -11.96 20.80 -13.18
CA LEU A 191 -11.52 20.95 -14.57
C LEU A 191 -12.44 20.23 -15.57
N GLN A 192 -12.95 19.05 -15.20
CA GLN A 192 -13.91 18.30 -16.01
C GLN A 192 -15.26 19.03 -16.10
N ASN A 193 -15.73 19.61 -15.01
CA ASN A 193 -16.98 20.39 -14.96
C ASN A 193 -16.85 21.72 -15.72
N SER A 194 -15.65 22.30 -15.77
CA SER A 194 -15.35 23.52 -16.54
C SER A 194 -15.11 23.25 -18.03
N HIS A 195 -15.29 22.01 -18.50
CA HIS A 195 -15.01 21.55 -19.87
C HIS A 195 -13.56 21.77 -20.35
N ILE A 196 -12.62 22.03 -19.43
CA ILE A 196 -11.19 22.15 -19.74
C ILE A 196 -10.60 20.76 -20.01
N LEU A 197 -11.07 19.76 -19.28
CA LEU A 197 -10.58 18.39 -19.35
C LEU A 197 -11.67 17.43 -19.86
N PRO A 198 -11.42 16.64 -20.91
CA PRO A 198 -12.43 15.73 -21.44
C PRO A 198 -12.63 14.51 -20.53
N VAL A 199 -13.88 14.08 -20.38
CA VAL A 199 -14.23 12.82 -19.71
C VAL A 199 -14.35 11.74 -20.77
N LEU A 200 -13.43 10.77 -20.75
CA LEU A 200 -13.41 9.66 -21.71
C LEU A 200 -14.20 8.43 -21.23
N LEU A 201 -14.26 8.21 -19.92
CA LEU A 201 -14.91 7.05 -19.32
C LEU A 201 -15.69 7.45 -18.08
N ARG A 202 -16.88 6.84 -17.88
CA ARG A 202 -17.69 7.03 -16.69
C ARG A 202 -17.88 5.72 -15.94
N LEU A 203 -17.46 5.65 -14.67
CA LEU A 203 -17.51 4.43 -13.85
C LEU A 203 -18.29 4.65 -12.54
N TYR A 204 -19.02 3.64 -12.09
CA TYR A 204 -19.72 3.63 -10.79
C TYR A 204 -18.78 3.41 -9.61
#